data_AF-A0A2G1BQ96-F1
#
_entry.id   AF-A0A2G1BQ96-F1
#
_cell.length_a   1.000
_cell.length_b   1.000
_cell.length_c   1.000
_cell.angle_alpha   90.00
_cell.angle_beta   90.00
_cell.angle_gamma   90.00
#
_symmetry.space_group_name_H-M   'P 1'
#
loop_
_entity.id
_entity.type
_entity.pdbx_description
1 polymer ?
#
loop_
_entity_poly.entity_id
_entity_poly.type
_entity_poly.pdbx_seq_one_letter_code
_entity_poly.pdbx_strand_id
1 'polypeptide(L)'
;KLAIWTLSAVMCAIAGALYVPQVGIINPSEMSAASGIEIAIWAAVGGRASLIGPIIGAFFVNGAKSWFTQVFPEFWLYFLGALFILVTLYLPDGIVGGVKKLLNKNAEVKA
;
A
#
# COMPACT_ATOMS: atom_id res chain seq x y z
N LYS A 1 0.75 16.15 -19.79
CA LYS A 1 1.72 15.51 -18.86
C LYS A 1 1.98 16.37 -17.62
N LEU A 2 2.41 17.63 -17.75
CA LEU A 2 2.65 18.52 -16.60
C LEU A 2 1.40 18.70 -15.71
N ALA A 3 0.24 19.02 -16.30
CA ALA A 3 -1.00 19.22 -15.54
C ALA A 3 -1.41 18.01 -14.66
N ILE A 4 -1.20 16.78 -15.16
CA ILE A 4 -1.54 15.55 -14.43
C ILE A 4 -0.57 15.34 -13.26
N TRP A 5 0.72 15.64 -13.46
CA TRP A 5 1.72 15.62 -12.39
C TRP A 5 1.41 16.66 -11.31
N THR A 6 1.08 17.89 -11.73
CA THR A 6 0.70 18.97 -10.80
C THR A 6 -0.56 18.59 -10.03
N LEU A 7 -1.58 18.03 -10.69
CA LEU A 7 -2.81 17.58 -10.03
C LEU A 7 -2.52 16.49 -8.97
N SER A 8 -1.71 15.49 -9.32
CA SER A 8 -1.30 14.45 -8.37
C SER A 8 -0.53 15.02 -7.18
N ALA A 9 0.36 15.98 -7.41
CA ALA A 9 1.12 16.64 -6.34
C ALA A 9 0.19 17.43 -5.41
N VAL A 10 -0.79 18.15 -5.95
CA VAL A 10 -1.80 18.88 -5.16
C VAL A 10 -2.63 17.91 -4.32
N MET A 11 -3.07 16.79 -4.89
CA MET A 11 -3.81 15.76 -4.14
C MET A 11 -2.98 15.18 -2.99
N CYS A 12 -1.70 14.85 -3.23
CA CYS A 12 -0.79 14.38 -2.19
C CYS A 12 -0.57 15.44 -1.10
N ALA A 13 -0.42 16.72 -1.47
CA ALA A 13 -0.23 17.81 -0.52
C ALA A 13 -1.46 18.00 0.39
N ILE A 14 -2.67 17.97 -0.18
CA ILE A 14 -3.92 18.07 0.58
C ILE A 14 -4.05 16.88 1.54
N ALA A 15 -3.77 15.66 1.08
CA ALA A 15 -3.81 14.47 1.93
C ALA A 15 -2.83 14.57 3.11
N GLY A 16 -1.60 15.02 2.87
CA GLY A 16 -0.61 15.25 3.94
C GLY A 16 -1.03 16.34 4.92
N ALA A 17 -1.60 17.45 4.42
CA ALA A 17 -2.10 18.53 5.28
C ALA A 17 -3.27 18.08 6.18
N LEU A 18 -4.14 17.20 5.68
CA LEU A 18 -5.23 16.60 6.46
C LEU A 18 -4.74 15.53 7.45
N TYR A 19 -3.60 14.88 7.19
CA TYR A 19 -3.01 13.92 8.11
C TYR A 19 -2.50 14.58 9.41
N VAL A 20 -1.91 15.78 9.34
CA VAL A 20 -1.36 16.49 10.51
C VAL A 20 -2.38 16.67 11.65
N PRO A 21 -3.58 17.25 11.44
CA PRO A 21 -4.58 17.36 12.50
C PRO A 21 -5.19 16.01 12.89
N GLN A 22 -5.17 15.00 12.01
CA GLN A 22 -5.68 13.66 12.31
C GLN A 22 -4.81 12.95 13.37
N VAL A 23 -3.49 13.04 13.26
CA VAL A 23 -2.59 12.43 14.25
C VAL A 23 -2.56 13.26 15.54
N GLY A 24 -2.75 14.59 15.46
CA GLY A 24 -2.96 15.50 16.60
C GLY A 24 -1.75 15.71 17.51
N ILE A 25 -0.71 14.88 17.38
CA ILE A 25 0.53 14.91 18.16
C ILE A 25 1.70 14.83 17.18
N ILE A 26 2.71 15.68 17.38
CA ILE A 26 3.98 15.57 16.66
C ILE A 26 4.73 14.37 17.23
N ASN A 27 4.65 13.24 16.53
CA ASN A 27 5.42 12.05 16.85
C ASN A 27 6.55 11.87 15.81
N PRO A 28 7.84 12.06 16.18
CA PRO A 28 8.96 11.89 15.24
C PRO A 28 9.07 10.47 14.67
N SER A 29 8.42 9.48 15.30
CA SER A 29 8.36 8.11 14.79
C SER A 29 7.60 8.01 13.46
N GLU A 30 6.62 8.89 13.23
CA GLU A 30 5.84 8.95 11.97
C GLU A 30 6.66 9.55 10.82
N MET A 31 7.73 10.30 11.12
CA MET A 31 8.68 10.82 10.13
C MET A 31 9.82 9.83 9.81
N SER A 32 9.79 8.63 10.40
CA SER A 32 10.81 7.62 10.15
C SER A 32 10.73 7.06 8.72
N ALA A 33 11.88 6.58 8.21
CA ALA A 33 11.93 5.94 6.89
C ALA A 33 11.01 4.71 6.79
N ALA A 34 10.76 4.02 7.91
CA ALA A 34 9.89 2.86 7.96
C ALA A 34 8.43 3.21 7.60
N SER A 35 7.92 4.34 8.07
CA SER A 35 6.57 4.82 7.74
C SER A 35 6.41 5.11 6.25
N GLY A 36 7.45 5.65 5.60
CA GLY A 36 7.44 5.87 4.15
C GLY A 36 7.45 4.56 3.34
N ILE A 37 8.19 3.55 3.80
CA ILE A 37 8.23 2.22 3.18
C ILE A 37 6.87 1.53 3.29
N GLU A 38 6.19 1.68 4.42
CA GLU A 38 4.84 1.12 4.63
C GLU A 38 3.85 1.60 3.56
N ILE A 39 3.86 2.90 3.23
CA ILE A 39 3.02 3.47 2.16
C ILE A 39 3.38 2.88 0.79
N ALA A 40 4.67 2.66 0.50
CA ALA A 40 5.10 2.02 -0.73
C ALA A 40 4.63 0.56 -0.82
N ILE A 41 4.59 -0.15 0.32
CA ILE A 41 4.09 -1.52 0.42
C ILE A 41 2.59 -1.59 0.18
N TRP A 42 1.80 -0.62 0.66
CA TRP A 42 0.37 -0.57 0.36
C TRP A 42 0.13 -0.58 -1.17
N ALA A 43 0.90 0.23 -1.90
CA ALA A 43 0.84 0.26 -3.35
C ALA A 43 1.36 -1.02 -4.01
N ALA A 44 2.44 -1.62 -3.49
CA ALA A 44 3.00 -2.87 -4.03
C ALA A 44 2.07 -4.07 -3.82
N VAL A 45 1.59 -4.27 -2.58
CA VAL A 45 0.67 -5.36 -2.18
C VAL A 45 -0.63 -5.25 -2.96
N GLY A 46 -1.20 -4.05 -3.01
CA GLY A 46 -2.44 -3.78 -3.71
C GLY A 46 -2.33 -3.89 -5.24
N GLY A 47 -1.18 -3.50 -5.79
CA GLY A 47 -0.90 -3.43 -7.22
C GLY A 47 -0.90 -1.99 -7.73
N ARG A 48 0.24 -1.56 -8.28
CA ARG A 48 0.49 -0.20 -8.80
C ARG A 48 -0.25 0.15 -10.10
N ALA A 49 -0.91 -0.82 -10.72
CA ALA A 49 -1.54 -0.67 -12.03
C ALA A 49 -2.95 -0.03 -11.98
N SER A 50 -3.53 0.15 -10.79
CA SER A 50 -4.88 0.69 -10.60
C SER A 50 -4.95 1.57 -9.36
N LEU A 51 -5.89 2.53 -9.35
CA LEU A 51 -6.17 3.37 -8.18
C LEU A 51 -6.74 2.55 -7.00
N ILE A 52 -7.47 1.47 -7.30
CA ILE A 52 -8.13 0.61 -6.31
C ILE A 52 -7.13 -0.33 -5.62
N GLY A 53 -6.04 -0.68 -6.32
CA GLY A 53 -4.98 -1.55 -5.80
C GLY A 53 -4.44 -1.05 -4.46
N PRO A 54 -3.81 0.14 -4.42
CA PRO A 54 -3.23 0.70 -3.19
C PRO A 54 -4.23 0.83 -2.04
N ILE A 55 -5.51 1.08 -2.33
CA ILE A 55 -6.57 1.13 -1.30
C ILE A 55 -6.73 -0.24 -0.64
N ILE A 56 -6.89 -1.32 -1.43
CA ILE A 56 -6.99 -2.68 -0.91
C ILE A 56 -5.71 -3.09 -0.16
N GLY A 57 -4.55 -2.74 -0.71
CA GLY A 57 -3.26 -2.99 -0.06
C GLY A 57 -3.14 -2.27 1.28
N ALA A 58 -3.58 -1.02 1.38
CA ALA A 58 -3.58 -0.25 2.62
C ALA A 58 -4.48 -0.89 3.69
N PHE A 59 -5.68 -1.35 3.33
CA PHE A 59 -6.56 -2.07 4.26
C PHE A 59 -5.93 -3.40 4.73
N PHE A 60 -5.36 -4.17 3.81
CA PHE A 60 -4.74 -5.46 4.16
C PHE A 60 -3.53 -5.26 5.09
N VAL A 61 -2.63 -4.34 4.74
CA VAL A 61 -1.42 -4.08 5.51
C VAL A 61 -1.75 -3.42 6.86
N ASN A 62 -2.69 -2.48 6.93
CA ASN A 62 -3.13 -1.92 8.22
C ASN A 62 -3.86 -2.96 9.09
N GLY A 63 -4.64 -3.86 8.49
CA GLY A 63 -5.26 -4.98 9.21
C GLY A 63 -4.21 -5.92 9.79
N ALA A 64 -3.20 -6.28 8.98
CA ALA A 64 -2.05 -7.05 9.43
C ALA A 64 -1.28 -6.31 10.53
N LYS A 65 -1.07 -4.99 10.39
CA LYS A 65 -0.40 -4.15 11.38
C LYS A 65 -1.12 -4.21 12.70
N SER A 66 -2.43 -3.98 12.71
CA SER A 66 -3.27 -4.01 13.91
C SER A 66 -3.18 -5.36 14.64
N TRP A 67 -3.15 -6.46 13.89
CA TRP A 67 -3.00 -7.79 14.48
C TRP A 67 -1.57 -8.04 15.00
N PHE A 68 -0.54 -7.69 14.23
CA PHE A 68 0.85 -7.93 14.59
C PHE A 68 1.34 -7.05 15.74
N THR A 69 0.90 -5.80 15.82
CA THR A 69 1.26 -4.90 16.93
C THR A 69 0.64 -5.32 18.26
N GLN A 70 -0.42 -6.14 18.26
CA GLN A 70 -0.96 -6.74 19.49
C GLN A 70 -0.13 -7.91 20.02
N VAL A 71 0.57 -8.66 19.15
CA VAL A 71 1.26 -9.90 19.55
C VAL A 71 2.78 -9.69 19.65
N PHE A 72 3.41 -8.97 18.71
CA PHE A 72 4.86 -8.73 18.68
C PHE A 72 5.23 -7.44 17.92
N PRO A 73 5.35 -6.29 18.62
CA PRO A 73 5.66 -5.00 18.00
C PRO A 73 7.03 -4.96 17.28
N GLU A 74 8.07 -5.58 17.84
CA GLU A 74 9.42 -5.54 17.28
C GLU A 74 9.59 -6.36 15.99
N PHE A 75 8.75 -7.36 15.76
CA PHE A 75 8.81 -8.18 14.55
C PHE A 75 8.09 -7.56 13.35
N TRP A 76 7.33 -6.48 13.54
CA TRP A 76 6.58 -5.82 12.48
C TRP A 76 7.47 -5.36 11.31
N LEU A 77 8.60 -4.69 11.60
CA LEU A 77 9.50 -4.21 10.52
C LEU A 77 10.10 -5.36 9.70
N TYR A 78 10.44 -6.48 10.35
CA TYR A 78 10.95 -7.67 9.66
C TYR A 78 9.88 -8.30 8.78
N PHE A 79 8.65 -8.41 9.28
CA PHE A 79 7.51 -8.88 8.51
C PHE A 79 7.20 -7.96 7.32
N LEU A 80 7.23 -6.65 7.54
CA LEU A 80 6.96 -5.63 6.54
C LEU A 80 8.02 -5.67 5.41
N GLY A 81 9.30 -5.81 5.76
CA GLY A 81 10.37 -6.01 4.79
C GLY A 81 10.26 -7.33 4.01
N ALA A 82 9.95 -8.43 4.70
CA ALA A 82 9.72 -9.72 4.05
C ALA A 82 8.52 -9.69 3.09
N LEU A 83 7.42 -9.06 3.52
CA LEU A 83 6.22 -8.87 2.70
C LEU A 83 6.54 -8.06 1.44
N PHE A 84 7.32 -6.99 1.55
CA PHE A 84 7.75 -6.19 0.41
C PHE A 84 8.53 -7.01 -0.62
N ILE A 85 9.52 -7.79 -0.17
CA ILE A 85 10.33 -8.64 -1.07
C ILE A 85 9.45 -9.71 -1.73
N LEU A 86 8.59 -10.39 -0.95
CA LEU A 86 7.77 -11.49 -1.44
C LEU A 86 6.76 -11.00 -2.49
N VAL A 87 6.10 -9.87 -2.23
CA VAL A 87 5.16 -9.26 -3.18
C VAL A 87 5.86 -8.78 -4.43
N THR A 88 6.99 -8.07 -4.30
CA THR A 88 7.71 -7.55 -5.48
C THR A 88 8.31 -8.65 -6.36
N LEU A 89 8.74 -9.77 -5.76
CA LEU A 89 9.33 -10.89 -6.48
C LEU A 89 8.28 -11.83 -7.11
N TYR A 90 7.24 -12.20 -6.35
CA TYR A 90 6.26 -13.21 -6.77
C TYR A 90 4.95 -12.64 -7.32
N LEU A 91 4.57 -11.41 -6.93
CA LEU A 91 3.31 -10.76 -7.30
C LEU A 91 3.56 -9.34 -7.87
N PRO A 92 4.27 -9.19 -9.01
CA PRO A 92 4.66 -7.87 -9.54
C PRO A 92 3.48 -6.98 -9.96
N ASP A 93 2.32 -7.58 -10.25
CA ASP A 93 1.07 -6.86 -10.54
C ASP A 93 0.19 -6.64 -9.29
N GLY A 94 0.65 -7.09 -8.11
CA GLY A 94 -0.07 -7.06 -6.84
C GLY A 94 -1.31 -7.95 -6.81
N ILE A 95 -2.07 -7.88 -5.71
CA ILE A 95 -3.29 -8.66 -5.50
C ILE A 95 -4.33 -8.37 -6.59
N VAL A 96 -4.54 -7.10 -6.94
CA VAL A 96 -5.54 -6.70 -7.94
C VAL A 96 -5.16 -7.18 -9.34
N GLY A 97 -3.87 -7.17 -9.68
CA GLY A 97 -3.40 -7.71 -10.96
C GLY A 97 -3.59 -9.22 -11.09
N GLY A 98 -3.29 -9.97 -10.02
CA GLY A 98 -3.53 -11.42 -9.96
C GLY A 98 -5.02 -11.77 -10.12
N VAL A 99 -5.90 -11.07 -9.40
CA VAL A 99 -7.35 -11.27 -9.49
C VAL A 99 -7.88 -10.95 -10.89
N LYS A 100 -7.42 -9.85 -11.51
CA LYS A 100 -7.82 -9.48 -12.87
C LYS A 100 -7.39 -10.53 -13.90
N LYS A 101 -6.20 -11.12 -13.74
CA LYS A 101 -5.67 -12.19 -14.62
C LYS A 101 -6.46 -13.50 -14.47
N LEU A 102 -6.89 -13.84 -13.26
CA LEU A 102 -7.76 -14.99 -13.00
C LEU A 102 -9.18 -14.78 -13.55
N LEU A 103 -9.74 -13.58 -13.40
CA LEU A 103 -11.07 -13.24 -13.93
C LEU A 103 -11.09 -13.24 -15.47
N ASN A 104 -10.05 -12.73 -16.13
CA ASN A 104 -9.96 -12.77 -17.60
C ASN A 104 -9.74 -14.17 -18.15
N LYS A 105 -9.05 -15.06 -17.43
CA LYS A 105 -8.86 -16.46 -17.85
C LYS A 105 -10.17 -17.25 -17.93
N ASN A 106 -11.18 -16.90 -17.12
CA ASN A 106 -12.51 -17.52 -17.17
C ASN A 106 -13.38 -17.04 -18.35
N ALA A 107 -13.02 -15.93 -19.00
CA ALA A 107 -13.75 -15.45 -20.18
C ALA A 107 -13.36 -16.23 -21.45
N GLU A 108 -12.12 -16.70 -21.56
CA GLU A 108 -11.67 -17.48 -22.73
C GLU A 108 -12.13 -18.95 -22.71
N VAL A 109 -12.41 -19.53 -21.54
CA VAL A 109 -12.89 -20.93 -21.43
C VAL A 109 -14.39 -21.07 -21.77
N LYS A 110 -15.11 -19.95 -21.90
CA LYS A 110 -16.54 -19.92 -22.23
C LYS A 110 -16.86 -19.54 -23.69
N ALA A 111 -15.84 -19.37 -24.54
CA ALA A 111 -16.01 -19.07 -25.96
C ALA A 111 -15.91 -20.33 -26.82
#